data_AF-A0A920MMM1-F1
#
_entry.id   AF-A0A920MMM1-F1
#
_cell.length_a   1.000
_cell.length_b   1.000
_cell.length_c   1.000
_cell.angle_alpha   90.00
_cell.angle_beta   90.00
_cell.angle_gamma   90.00
#
_symmetry.space_group_name_H-M   'P 1'
#
loop_
_entity.id
_entity.type
_entity.pdbx_description
1 polymer ?
#
loop_
_entity_poly.entity_id
_entity_poly.type
_entity_poly.pdbx_seq_one_letter_code
_entity_poly.pdbx_strand_id
1 'polypeptide(L)'
;MMITTVKENIDKFVISTRISGLPYICVIFIPLCITYWPILDFSDLVYMFLSVIGYLYGMVINNYYDYEIDSKYRPEKIGFSKKNLGKMSIIFGSLYIIINCYLAIISSSIYYLFGGLSTFFIVSIYTPFLKPKPLIKNVSTVLYMSFIPIHIFVQNQLNKVSDDVDVNFINALIVSLPFSFLVLIREILLDITDINEDLAANIVTLPILLEKIETQTILKKCINFFWVLGLYFRVVSAQLYPCQVALISAISAYGLHRIDCIYEDREFMIGVLWFYLLWNFILYIDYITILHALIGLCAIGKIIFNKNPSINQLNPNIWSVFCRKLVHMCVGCLALSINPMTGSIYCCWCQDYITNIITSSIFRHREKNGNKFNKYLE
;
A
#
# COMPACT_ATOMS: atom_id res chain seq x y z
N MET A 1 27.05 -27.69 16.04
CA MET A 1 25.70 -28.28 16.20
C MET A 1 24.69 -27.25 16.71
N MET A 2 24.93 -26.59 17.86
CA MET A 2 23.99 -25.59 18.39
C MET A 2 23.74 -24.39 17.44
N ILE A 3 24.79 -23.85 16.82
CA ILE A 3 24.68 -22.73 15.87
C ILE A 3 23.86 -23.11 14.62
N THR A 4 24.06 -24.32 14.10
CA THR A 4 23.30 -24.82 12.94
C THR A 4 21.81 -24.99 13.27
N THR A 5 21.48 -25.57 14.43
CA THR A 5 20.08 -25.70 14.88
C THR A 5 19.40 -24.36 15.11
N VAL A 6 20.12 -23.37 15.67
CA VAL A 6 19.57 -22.02 15.87
C VAL A 6 19.28 -21.35 14.52
N LYS A 7 20.20 -21.43 13.56
CA LYS A 7 20.02 -20.87 12.23
C LYS A 7 18.81 -21.48 11.51
N GLU A 8 18.69 -22.80 11.53
CA GLU A 8 17.54 -23.50 10.93
C GLU A 8 16.20 -23.06 11.56
N ASN A 9 16.15 -22.89 12.88
CA ASN A 9 14.94 -22.43 13.55
C ASN A 9 14.61 -20.97 13.22
N ILE A 10 15.62 -20.12 13.07
CA ILE A 10 15.44 -18.74 12.60
C ILE A 10 14.90 -18.72 11.17
N ASP A 11 15.45 -19.53 10.27
CA ASP A 11 14.99 -19.60 8.87
C ASP A 11 13.53 -20.07 8.81
N LYS A 12 13.17 -21.11 9.57
CA LYS A 12 11.78 -21.58 9.70
C LYS A 12 10.85 -20.50 10.25
N PHE A 13 11.32 -19.72 11.22
CA PHE A 13 10.59 -18.58 11.77
C PHE A 13 10.37 -17.49 10.73
N VAL A 14 11.42 -17.10 10.00
CA VAL A 14 11.36 -16.08 8.94
C VAL A 14 10.37 -16.49 7.84
N ILE A 15 10.42 -17.76 7.41
CA ILE A 15 9.49 -18.32 6.42
C ILE A 15 8.05 -18.29 6.94
N SER A 16 7.82 -18.81 8.15
CA SER A 16 6.46 -18.99 8.69
C SER A 16 5.79 -17.67 9.09
N THR A 17 6.57 -16.68 9.54
CA THR A 17 6.05 -15.36 9.93
C THR A 17 6.03 -14.36 8.76
N ARG A 18 6.72 -14.69 7.66
CA ARG A 18 6.96 -13.78 6.52
C ARG A 18 7.39 -12.39 7.01
N ILE A 19 8.32 -12.34 7.96
CA ILE A 19 8.76 -11.09 8.60
C ILE A 19 9.36 -10.08 7.60
N SER A 20 9.76 -10.53 6.41
CA SER A 20 10.14 -9.66 5.29
C SER A 20 9.03 -8.73 4.79
N GLY A 21 7.77 -8.95 5.20
CA GLY A 21 6.67 -8.02 4.97
C GLY A 21 6.52 -6.92 6.03
N LEU A 22 7.23 -7.01 7.16
CA LEU A 22 7.19 -6.00 8.22
C LEU A 22 7.61 -4.59 7.78
N PRO A 23 8.57 -4.40 6.84
CA PRO A 23 8.86 -3.08 6.29
C PRO A 23 7.63 -2.35 5.73
N TYR A 24 6.61 -3.06 5.23
CA TYR A 24 5.37 -2.43 4.76
C TYR A 24 4.58 -1.77 5.89
N ILE A 25 4.57 -2.38 7.07
CA ILE A 25 3.93 -1.82 8.27
C ILE A 25 4.71 -0.58 8.72
N CYS A 26 6.04 -0.69 8.80
CA CYS A 26 6.90 0.43 9.18
C CYS A 26 6.72 1.62 8.23
N VAL A 27 6.64 1.37 6.94
CA VAL A 27 6.41 2.43 5.96
C VAL A 27 5.06 3.12 6.16
N ILE A 28 4.02 2.40 6.54
CA ILE A 28 2.70 3.00 6.78
C ILE A 28 2.77 3.90 8.01
N PHE A 29 3.36 3.42 9.11
CA PHE A 29 3.37 4.14 10.37
C PHE A 29 4.43 5.23 10.49
N ILE A 30 5.65 5.05 9.96
CA ILE A 30 6.74 6.04 10.16
C ILE A 30 6.37 7.44 9.67
N PRO A 31 5.80 7.65 8.48
CA PRO A 31 5.39 8.97 8.02
C PRO A 31 4.28 9.58 8.89
N LEU A 32 3.36 8.76 9.40
CA LEU A 32 2.36 9.21 10.36
C LEU A 32 3.03 9.62 11.68
N CYS A 33 4.01 8.86 12.15
CA CYS A 33 4.78 9.21 13.34
C CYS A 33 5.57 10.51 13.17
N ILE A 34 6.13 10.76 11.99
CA ILE A 34 6.79 12.04 11.69
C ILE A 34 5.77 13.17 11.73
N THR A 35 4.60 12.97 11.10
CA THR A 35 3.53 13.97 11.03
C THR A 35 3.01 14.36 12.42
N TYR A 36 2.88 13.38 13.32
CA TYR A 36 2.35 13.57 14.67
C TYR A 36 3.43 13.60 15.76
N TRP A 37 4.71 13.68 15.39
CA TRP A 37 5.85 13.59 16.31
C TRP A 37 5.71 14.43 17.59
N PRO A 38 5.28 15.70 17.53
CA PRO A 38 5.18 16.55 18.73
C PRO A 38 4.16 16.08 19.77
N ILE A 39 3.19 15.23 19.37
CA ILE A 39 2.07 14.79 20.22
C ILE A 39 2.04 13.27 20.46
N LEU A 40 3.05 12.54 19.96
CA LEU A 40 3.18 11.12 20.22
C LEU A 40 3.49 10.88 21.70
N ASP A 41 2.84 9.85 22.26
CA ASP A 41 3.12 9.37 23.61
C ASP A 41 3.51 7.88 23.62
N PHE A 42 3.77 7.36 24.81
CA PHE A 42 4.15 5.95 24.98
C PHE A 42 3.06 4.97 24.53
N SER A 43 1.77 5.33 24.67
CA SER A 43 0.67 4.47 24.25
C SER A 43 0.63 4.28 22.74
N ASP A 44 1.01 5.31 21.98
CA ASP A 44 1.12 5.24 20.51
C ASP A 44 2.23 4.26 20.08
N LEU A 45 3.36 4.24 20.78
CA LEU A 45 4.44 3.29 20.54
C LEU A 45 4.00 1.85 20.82
N VAL A 46 3.27 1.64 21.92
CA VAL A 46 2.70 0.34 22.27
C VAL A 46 1.68 -0.13 21.23
N TYR A 47 0.85 0.77 20.69
CA TYR A 47 -0.10 0.44 19.62
C TYR A 47 0.59 0.04 18.30
N MET A 48 1.69 0.71 17.93
CA MET A 48 2.50 0.30 16.79
C MET A 48 3.14 -1.08 17.00
N PHE A 49 3.66 -1.33 18.21
CA PHE A 49 4.19 -2.65 18.55
C PHE A 49 3.10 -3.73 18.52
N LEU A 50 1.90 -3.42 19.02
CA LEU A 50 0.72 -4.29 18.92
C LEU A 50 0.40 -4.62 17.45
N SER A 51 0.49 -3.65 16.54
CA SER A 51 0.27 -3.86 15.10
C SER A 51 1.30 -4.84 14.49
N VAL A 52 2.56 -4.78 14.93
CA VAL A 52 3.60 -5.75 14.54
C VAL A 52 3.26 -7.16 15.04
N ILE A 53 2.87 -7.30 16.31
CA ILE A 53 2.46 -8.60 16.86
C ILE A 53 1.22 -9.14 16.14
N GLY A 54 0.28 -8.26 15.80
CA GLY A 54 -0.92 -8.61 15.03
C GLY A 54 -0.61 -9.15 13.64
N TYR A 55 0.37 -8.55 12.96
CA TYR A 55 0.87 -9.07 11.68
C TYR A 55 1.47 -10.47 11.85
N LEU A 56 2.37 -10.67 12.82
CA LEU A 56 2.99 -11.97 13.06
C LEU A 56 1.95 -13.04 13.39
N TYR A 57 0.97 -12.70 14.24
CA TYR A 57 -0.17 -13.56 14.54
C TYR A 57 -0.94 -13.92 13.26
N GLY A 58 -1.32 -12.93 12.45
CA GLY A 58 -2.06 -13.12 11.21
C GLY A 58 -1.35 -14.03 10.21
N MET A 59 -0.03 -13.89 10.07
CA MET A 59 0.77 -14.77 9.19
C MET A 59 0.82 -16.21 9.70
N VAL A 60 1.02 -16.39 11.01
CA VAL A 60 1.11 -17.71 11.63
C VAL A 60 -0.23 -18.44 11.61
N ILE A 61 -1.33 -17.77 11.97
CA ILE A 61 -2.66 -18.39 11.97
C ILE A 61 -3.13 -18.72 10.55
N ASN A 62 -2.80 -17.87 9.57
CA ASN A 62 -3.11 -18.16 8.18
C ASN A 62 -2.38 -19.44 7.72
N ASN A 63 -1.07 -19.54 7.97
CA ASN A 63 -0.30 -20.75 7.63
C ASN A 63 -0.78 -21.99 8.38
N TYR A 64 -1.31 -21.84 9.60
CA TYR A 64 -1.86 -22.97 10.36
C TYR A 64 -3.10 -23.56 9.68
N TYR A 65 -4.05 -22.72 9.25
CA TYR A 65 -5.26 -23.16 8.56
C TYR A 65 -5.00 -23.61 7.12
N ASP A 66 -4.08 -22.93 6.42
CA ASP A 66 -3.72 -23.25 5.04
C ASP A 66 -2.73 -24.43 4.92
N TYR A 67 -2.26 -24.99 6.03
CA TYR A 67 -1.15 -25.95 6.07
C TYR A 67 -1.29 -27.11 5.07
N GLU A 68 -2.48 -27.71 4.95
CA GLU A 68 -2.71 -28.86 4.07
C GLU A 68 -2.61 -28.48 2.59
N ILE A 69 -3.13 -27.30 2.23
CA ILE A 69 -3.09 -26.77 0.86
C ILE A 69 -1.66 -26.31 0.53
N ASP A 70 -1.06 -25.50 1.40
CA ASP A 70 0.29 -24.98 1.19
C ASP A 70 1.33 -26.10 1.18
N SER A 71 1.16 -27.18 1.97
CA SER A 71 2.11 -28.30 1.93
C SER A 71 2.09 -29.06 0.60
N LYS A 72 0.95 -29.02 -0.11
CA LYS A 72 0.78 -29.65 -1.41
C LYS A 72 1.27 -28.76 -2.55
N TYR A 73 0.94 -27.47 -2.54
CA TYR A 73 1.18 -26.57 -3.67
C TYR A 73 2.35 -25.60 -3.48
N ARG A 74 2.72 -25.29 -2.23
CA ARG A 74 3.70 -24.23 -1.88
C ARG A 74 4.54 -24.63 -0.64
N PRO A 75 5.24 -25.78 -0.67
CA PRO A 75 5.94 -26.31 0.50
C PRO A 75 7.02 -25.37 1.03
N GLU A 76 7.56 -24.49 0.18
CA GLU A 76 8.51 -23.44 0.55
C GLU A 76 7.95 -22.37 1.49
N LYS A 77 6.61 -22.24 1.59
CA LYS A 77 5.94 -21.30 2.50
C LYS A 77 5.77 -21.85 3.91
N ILE A 78 6.08 -23.12 4.15
CA ILE A 78 5.88 -23.79 5.44
C ILE A 78 7.23 -24.02 6.11
N GLY A 79 7.54 -23.18 7.11
CA GLY A 79 8.75 -23.38 7.94
C GLY A 79 8.53 -24.35 9.10
N PHE A 80 7.31 -24.45 9.63
CA PHE A 80 6.99 -25.26 10.80
C PHE A 80 5.88 -26.27 10.55
N SER A 81 5.88 -27.36 11.33
CA SER A 81 4.77 -28.32 11.34
C SER A 81 3.47 -27.67 11.83
N LYS A 82 2.32 -28.21 11.41
CA LYS A 82 0.97 -27.74 11.82
C LYS A 82 0.84 -27.59 13.35
N LYS A 83 1.39 -28.53 14.12
CA LYS A 83 1.39 -28.48 15.60
C LYS A 83 2.18 -27.28 16.14
N ASN A 84 3.34 -26.98 15.56
CA ASN A 84 4.17 -25.85 15.99
C ASN A 84 3.55 -24.51 15.56
N LEU A 85 2.96 -24.42 14.37
CA LEU A 85 2.19 -23.25 13.94
C LEU A 85 1.02 -22.98 14.90
N GLY A 86 0.28 -24.01 15.32
CA GLY A 86 -0.79 -23.86 16.32
C GLY A 86 -0.28 -23.32 17.66
N LYS A 87 0.85 -23.82 18.17
CA LYS A 87 1.49 -23.28 19.38
C LYS A 87 1.90 -21.82 19.21
N MET A 88 2.54 -21.48 18.10
CA MET A 88 2.95 -20.10 17.81
C MET A 88 1.74 -19.17 17.68
N SER A 89 0.65 -19.63 17.08
CA SER A 89 -0.61 -18.88 16.98
C SER A 89 -1.17 -18.55 18.37
N ILE A 90 -1.15 -19.52 19.30
CA ILE A 90 -1.54 -19.29 20.69
C ILE A 90 -0.60 -18.29 21.38
N ILE A 91 0.72 -18.42 21.19
CA ILE A 91 1.71 -17.52 21.81
C ILE A 91 1.50 -16.08 21.32
N PHE A 92 1.46 -15.85 20.00
CA PHE A 92 1.30 -14.52 19.44
C PHE A 92 -0.10 -13.95 19.70
N GLY A 93 -1.15 -14.78 19.66
CA GLY A 93 -2.51 -14.35 19.98
C GLY A 93 -2.64 -13.94 21.45
N SER A 94 -2.10 -14.72 22.38
CA SER A 94 -2.07 -14.37 23.81
C SER A 94 -1.25 -13.11 24.05
N LEU A 95 -0.07 -12.99 23.42
CA LEU A 95 0.76 -11.79 23.52
C LEU A 95 0.02 -10.55 22.99
N TYR A 96 -0.70 -10.68 21.87
CA TYR A 96 -1.52 -9.60 21.32
C TYR A 96 -2.58 -9.14 22.32
N ILE A 97 -3.34 -10.07 22.89
CA ILE A 97 -4.38 -9.75 23.89
C ILE A 97 -3.76 -9.11 25.14
N ILE A 98 -2.64 -9.62 25.65
CA ILE A 98 -1.95 -9.05 26.81
C ILE A 98 -1.52 -7.60 26.53
N ILE A 99 -0.90 -7.35 25.37
CA ILE A 99 -0.47 -6.00 24.98
C ILE A 99 -1.68 -5.08 24.76
N ASN A 100 -2.77 -5.58 24.20
CA ASN A 100 -3.99 -4.81 24.02
C ASN A 100 -4.63 -4.41 25.36
N CYS A 101 -4.74 -5.36 26.31
CA CYS A 101 -5.18 -5.07 27.67
C CYS A 101 -4.25 -4.07 28.37
N TYR A 102 -2.94 -4.22 28.21
CA TYR A 102 -1.97 -3.26 28.73
C TYR A 102 -2.17 -1.87 28.12
N LEU A 103 -2.37 -1.80 26.80
CA LEU A 103 -2.64 -0.56 26.09
C LEU A 103 -3.91 0.13 26.59
N ALA A 104 -4.96 -0.64 26.91
CA ALA A 104 -6.20 -0.11 27.47
C ALA A 104 -6.04 0.43 28.91
N ILE A 105 -5.02 -0.01 29.65
CA ILE A 105 -4.70 0.52 30.98
C ILE A 105 -3.92 1.83 30.86
N ILE A 106 -2.96 1.91 29.94
CA ILE A 106 -2.08 3.09 29.81
C ILE A 106 -2.67 4.19 28.92
N SER A 107 -3.65 3.86 28.08
CA SER A 107 -4.32 4.81 27.19
C SER A 107 -5.74 5.07 27.66
N SER A 108 -6.13 6.34 27.72
CA SER A 108 -7.54 6.74 27.91
C SER A 108 -8.37 6.56 26.63
N SER A 109 -7.75 6.19 25.51
CA SER A 109 -8.41 6.09 24.21
C SER A 109 -9.14 4.77 24.05
N ILE A 110 -10.48 4.83 24.09
CA ILE A 110 -11.34 3.68 23.84
C ILE A 110 -11.15 3.10 22.42
N TYR A 111 -10.67 3.91 21.48
CA TYR A 111 -10.38 3.52 20.10
C TYR A 111 -9.25 2.49 20.02
N TYR A 112 -8.21 2.59 20.84
CA TYR A 112 -7.12 1.61 20.84
C TYR A 112 -7.56 0.23 21.28
N LEU A 113 -8.37 0.15 22.35
CA LEU A 113 -8.95 -1.11 22.83
C LEU A 113 -9.83 -1.75 21.75
N PHE A 114 -10.88 -1.05 21.30
CA PHE A 114 -11.81 -1.61 20.32
C PHE A 114 -11.16 -1.86 18.97
N GLY A 115 -10.21 -1.03 18.56
CA GLY A 115 -9.44 -1.20 17.34
C GLY A 115 -8.63 -2.46 17.31
N GLY A 116 -7.85 -2.69 18.35
CA GLY A 116 -7.04 -3.90 18.42
C GLY A 116 -7.90 -5.15 18.61
N LEU A 117 -8.98 -5.09 19.41
CA LEU A 117 -9.91 -6.22 19.50
C LEU A 117 -10.58 -6.54 18.16
N SER A 118 -11.08 -5.53 17.45
CA SER A 118 -11.68 -5.71 16.12
C SER A 118 -10.69 -6.32 15.13
N THR A 119 -9.45 -5.82 15.11
CA THR A 119 -8.36 -6.37 14.28
C THR A 119 -8.10 -7.83 14.62
N PHE A 120 -7.97 -8.16 15.91
CA PHE A 120 -7.73 -9.53 16.38
C PHE A 120 -8.88 -10.47 15.97
N PHE A 121 -10.13 -10.07 16.18
CA PHE A 121 -11.28 -10.87 15.80
C PHE A 121 -11.33 -11.11 14.29
N ILE A 122 -11.19 -10.06 13.47
CA ILE A 122 -11.20 -10.19 12.00
C ILE A 122 -10.09 -11.13 11.55
N VAL A 123 -8.86 -10.98 12.04
CA VAL A 123 -7.73 -11.87 11.69
C VAL A 123 -8.02 -13.32 12.09
N SER A 124 -8.62 -13.53 13.26
CA SER A 124 -8.90 -14.86 13.81
C SER A 124 -9.96 -15.61 13.00
N ILE A 125 -10.98 -14.89 12.52
CA ILE A 125 -12.07 -15.48 11.71
C ILE A 125 -11.77 -15.46 10.21
N TYR A 126 -10.74 -14.72 9.77
CA TYR A 126 -10.43 -14.47 8.37
C TYR A 126 -10.24 -15.78 7.59
N THR A 127 -9.20 -16.54 7.90
CA THR A 127 -8.88 -17.77 7.15
C THR A 127 -9.98 -18.83 7.22
N PRO A 128 -10.59 -19.14 8.39
CA PRO A 128 -11.61 -20.19 8.44
C PRO A 128 -12.96 -19.81 7.83
N PHE A 129 -13.35 -18.52 7.82
CA PHE A 129 -14.73 -18.13 7.46
C PHE A 129 -14.85 -17.08 6.34
N LEU A 130 -13.94 -16.11 6.29
CA LEU A 130 -14.04 -14.97 5.38
C LEU A 130 -13.29 -15.21 4.07
N LYS A 131 -12.16 -15.93 4.13
CA LYS A 131 -11.31 -16.25 2.99
C LYS A 131 -12.02 -16.98 1.85
N PRO A 132 -12.95 -17.93 2.08
CA PRO A 132 -13.64 -18.61 0.98
C PRO A 132 -14.63 -17.71 0.20
N LYS A 133 -14.98 -16.54 0.75
CA LYS A 133 -16.02 -15.67 0.17
C LYS A 133 -15.39 -14.60 -0.74
N PRO A 134 -15.85 -14.45 -1.99
CA PRO A 134 -15.32 -13.48 -2.93
C PRO A 134 -15.52 -12.06 -2.42
N LEU A 135 -14.55 -11.17 -2.68
CA LEU A 135 -14.47 -9.78 -2.21
C LEU A 135 -14.36 -9.63 -0.69
N ILE A 136 -15.09 -10.43 0.10
CA ILE A 136 -15.04 -10.43 1.56
C ILE A 136 -13.63 -10.79 2.03
N LYS A 137 -12.95 -11.75 1.39
CA LYS A 137 -11.52 -12.02 1.59
C LYS A 137 -10.70 -10.73 1.50
N ASN A 138 -10.75 -10.04 0.36
CA ASN A 138 -9.92 -8.87 0.11
C ASN A 138 -10.29 -7.69 1.03
N VAL A 139 -11.59 -7.42 1.24
CA VAL A 139 -12.07 -6.36 2.14
C VAL A 139 -11.63 -6.64 3.58
N SER A 140 -11.72 -7.89 4.03
CA SER A 140 -11.31 -8.27 5.37
C SER A 140 -9.80 -8.09 5.55
N THR A 141 -8.98 -8.53 4.58
CA THR A 141 -7.53 -8.27 4.57
C THR A 141 -7.23 -6.78 4.66
N VAL A 142 -7.92 -5.96 3.88
CA VAL A 142 -7.76 -4.50 3.91
C VAL A 142 -8.10 -3.91 5.28
N LEU A 143 -9.21 -4.35 5.87
CA LEU A 143 -9.69 -3.88 7.17
C LEU A 143 -8.63 -4.07 8.26
N TYR A 144 -8.13 -5.30 8.43
CA TYR A 144 -7.21 -5.60 9.52
C TYR A 144 -5.76 -5.22 9.21
N MET A 145 -5.32 -5.23 7.95
CA MET A 145 -3.93 -4.89 7.60
C MET A 145 -3.65 -3.40 7.55
N SER A 146 -4.65 -2.58 7.23
CA SER A 146 -4.42 -1.16 6.92
C SER A 146 -5.49 -0.23 7.44
N PHE A 147 -6.77 -0.48 7.17
CA PHE A 147 -7.81 0.49 7.48
C PHE A 147 -7.92 0.76 8.98
N ILE A 148 -8.16 -0.28 9.77
CA ILE A 148 -8.34 -0.17 11.21
C ILE A 148 -7.07 0.38 11.89
N PRO A 149 -5.86 -0.19 11.63
CA PRO A 149 -4.64 0.33 12.25
C PRO A 149 -4.35 1.80 11.95
N ILE A 150 -4.52 2.24 10.69
CA ILE A 150 -4.25 3.63 10.30
C ILE A 150 -5.33 4.56 10.84
N HIS A 151 -6.61 4.21 10.65
CA HIS A 151 -7.73 5.05 11.02
C HIS A 151 -7.71 5.36 12.52
N ILE A 152 -7.49 4.33 13.35
CA ILE A 152 -7.51 4.47 14.80
C ILE A 152 -6.29 5.23 15.32
N PHE A 153 -5.12 4.99 14.75
CA PHE A 153 -3.93 5.77 15.07
C PHE A 153 -4.16 7.25 14.77
N VAL A 154 -4.62 7.58 13.56
CA VAL A 154 -4.83 8.97 13.13
C VAL A 154 -5.94 9.64 13.94
N GLN A 155 -7.07 8.96 14.15
CA GLN A 155 -8.18 9.51 14.93
C GLN A 155 -7.75 9.78 16.38
N ASN A 156 -6.95 8.89 16.98
CA ASN A 156 -6.40 9.12 18.30
C ASN A 156 -5.54 10.40 18.36
N GLN A 157 -4.66 10.61 17.37
CA GLN A 157 -3.83 11.82 17.32
C GLN A 157 -4.67 13.09 17.14
N LEU A 158 -5.68 13.04 16.28
CA LEU A 158 -6.55 14.19 16.05
C LEU A 158 -7.37 14.54 17.30
N ASN A 159 -7.86 13.54 18.04
CA ASN A 159 -8.58 13.75 19.31
C ASN A 159 -7.71 14.35 20.43
N LYS A 160 -6.37 14.29 20.33
CA LYS A 160 -5.48 14.99 21.26
C LYS A 160 -5.40 16.49 21.00
N VAL A 161 -5.73 16.92 19.78
CA VAL A 161 -5.54 18.31 19.31
C VAL A 161 -6.87 19.04 19.14
N SER A 162 -7.95 18.31 18.84
CA SER A 162 -9.28 18.87 18.61
C SER A 162 -10.35 18.03 19.29
N ASP A 163 -11.32 18.70 19.92
CA ASP A 163 -12.50 18.06 20.53
C ASP A 163 -13.62 17.77 19.51
N ASP A 164 -13.47 18.20 18.24
CA ASP A 164 -14.46 17.96 17.19
C ASP A 164 -14.37 16.52 16.66
N VAL A 165 -15.12 15.62 17.32
CA VAL A 165 -15.11 14.19 17.05
C VAL A 165 -15.50 13.87 15.60
N ASP A 166 -16.47 14.58 15.03
CA ASP A 166 -16.97 14.32 13.68
C ASP A 166 -15.94 14.73 12.62
N VAL A 167 -15.33 15.90 12.79
CA VAL A 167 -14.24 16.37 11.91
C VAL A 167 -13.03 15.45 12.02
N ASN A 168 -12.67 15.01 13.23
CA ASN A 168 -11.55 14.10 13.45
C ASN A 168 -11.78 12.74 12.79
N PHE A 169 -13.00 12.19 12.89
CA PHE A 169 -13.37 10.94 12.25
C PHE A 169 -13.26 11.05 10.72
N ILE A 170 -13.81 12.12 10.13
CA ILE A 170 -13.72 12.37 8.69
C ILE A 170 -12.26 12.50 8.25
N ASN A 171 -11.45 13.28 8.97
CA ASN A 171 -10.04 13.45 8.66
C ASN A 171 -9.27 12.12 8.73
N ALA A 172 -9.57 11.28 9.72
CA ALA A 172 -8.99 9.95 9.82
C ALA A 172 -9.40 9.04 8.66
N LEU A 173 -10.64 9.12 8.17
CA LEU A 173 -11.08 8.41 6.95
C LEU A 173 -10.32 8.87 5.69
N ILE A 174 -10.14 10.19 5.53
CA ILE A 174 -9.42 10.76 4.39
C ILE A 174 -7.96 10.28 4.37
N VAL A 175 -7.36 10.02 5.55
CA VAL A 175 -6.01 9.44 5.64
C VAL A 175 -6.01 7.93 5.41
N SER A 176 -6.93 7.16 6.00
CA SER A 176 -6.88 5.69 5.95
C SER A 176 -7.32 5.10 4.60
N LEU A 177 -8.35 5.66 3.97
CA LEU A 177 -8.96 5.11 2.74
C LEU A 177 -7.97 4.94 1.57
N PRO A 178 -7.10 5.91 1.24
CA PRO A 178 -6.13 5.75 0.16
C PRO A 178 -5.20 4.55 0.37
N PHE A 179 -4.64 4.37 1.57
CA PHE A 179 -3.77 3.23 1.87
C PHE A 179 -4.53 1.90 1.80
N SER A 180 -5.75 1.87 2.35
CA SER A 180 -6.62 0.70 2.32
C SER A 180 -6.97 0.26 0.92
N PHE A 181 -7.23 1.22 0.03
CA PHE A 181 -7.54 0.92 -1.36
C PHE A 181 -6.35 0.27 -2.11
N LEU A 182 -5.12 0.55 -1.71
CA LEU A 182 -3.94 -0.09 -2.30
C LEU A 182 -3.73 -1.50 -1.84
N VAL A 183 -3.96 -1.74 -0.56
CA VAL A 183 -3.98 -3.10 -0.05
C VAL A 183 -5.05 -3.89 -0.79
N LEU A 184 -6.21 -3.28 -1.08
CA LEU A 184 -7.27 -3.93 -1.85
C LEU A 184 -6.80 -4.32 -3.26
N ILE A 185 -6.21 -3.38 -4.00
CA ILE A 185 -5.66 -3.64 -5.34
C ILE A 185 -4.61 -4.75 -5.28
N ARG A 186 -3.69 -4.67 -4.32
CA ARG A 186 -2.61 -5.65 -4.16
C ARG A 186 -3.19 -7.03 -3.91
N GLU A 187 -4.19 -7.17 -3.05
CA GLU A 187 -4.83 -8.46 -2.75
C GLU A 187 -5.56 -9.03 -3.97
N ILE A 188 -6.27 -8.20 -4.76
CA ILE A 188 -6.92 -8.68 -6.00
C ILE A 188 -5.86 -9.08 -7.05
N LEU A 189 -4.72 -8.38 -7.12
CA LEU A 189 -3.60 -8.76 -8.00
C LEU A 189 -2.95 -10.08 -7.58
N LEU A 190 -2.88 -10.36 -6.28
CA LEU A 190 -2.44 -11.67 -5.78
C LEU A 190 -3.43 -12.76 -6.20
N ASP A 191 -4.72 -12.51 -6.08
CA ASP A 191 -5.75 -13.46 -6.55
C ASP A 191 -5.63 -13.74 -8.07
N ILE A 192 -5.21 -12.77 -8.89
CA ILE A 192 -4.96 -12.99 -10.34
C ILE A 192 -3.78 -13.96 -10.55
N THR A 193 -2.78 -13.90 -9.67
CA THR A 193 -1.59 -14.76 -9.74
C THR A 193 -1.93 -16.17 -9.24
N ASP A 194 -2.83 -16.25 -8.27
CA ASP A 194 -3.15 -17.47 -7.51
C ASP A 194 -4.43 -18.20 -8.01
N ILE A 195 -4.90 -17.90 -9.23
CA ILE A 195 -6.17 -18.45 -9.78
C ILE A 195 -6.21 -19.98 -9.71
N ASN A 196 -5.13 -20.65 -10.08
CA ASN A 196 -5.09 -22.11 -10.13
C ASN A 196 -5.11 -22.72 -8.72
N GLU A 197 -4.38 -22.12 -7.78
CA GLU A 197 -4.37 -22.55 -6.39
C GLU A 197 -5.70 -22.29 -5.69
N ASP A 198 -6.31 -21.13 -5.91
CA ASP A 198 -7.62 -20.77 -5.34
C ASP A 198 -8.72 -21.72 -5.84
N LEU A 199 -8.71 -22.08 -7.14
CA LEU A 199 -9.61 -23.09 -7.71
C LEU A 199 -9.42 -24.46 -7.03
N ALA A 200 -8.18 -24.88 -6.83
CA ALA A 200 -7.88 -26.16 -6.16
C ALA A 200 -8.28 -26.18 -4.68
N ALA A 201 -8.39 -25.00 -4.06
CA ALA A 201 -8.81 -24.82 -2.68
C ALA A 201 -10.32 -24.56 -2.51
N ASN A 202 -11.10 -24.59 -3.61
CA ASN A 202 -12.52 -24.18 -3.63
C ASN A 202 -12.74 -22.75 -3.10
N ILE A 203 -11.79 -21.85 -3.35
CA ILE A 203 -11.89 -20.43 -2.99
C ILE A 203 -12.37 -19.68 -4.23
N VAL A 204 -13.47 -18.95 -4.10
CA VAL A 204 -14.00 -18.13 -5.20
C VAL A 204 -13.46 -16.71 -5.04
N THR A 205 -12.64 -16.26 -6.00
CA THR A 205 -12.08 -14.91 -6.05
C THR A 205 -12.62 -14.11 -7.23
N LEU A 206 -12.41 -12.79 -7.22
CA LEU A 206 -12.89 -11.91 -8.30
C LEU A 206 -12.33 -12.31 -9.69
N PRO A 207 -11.04 -12.67 -9.83
CA PRO A 207 -10.49 -13.14 -11.11
C PRO A 207 -11.09 -14.47 -11.60
N ILE A 208 -11.58 -15.32 -10.68
CA ILE A 208 -12.28 -16.56 -11.03
C ILE A 208 -13.70 -16.25 -11.55
N LEU A 209 -14.37 -15.24 -10.98
CA LEU A 209 -15.73 -14.85 -11.36
C LEU A 209 -15.82 -14.07 -12.66
N LEU A 210 -14.88 -13.15 -12.88
CA LEU A 210 -14.94 -12.18 -13.98
C LEU A 210 -13.91 -12.43 -15.08
N GLU A 211 -13.03 -13.42 -14.91
CA GLU A 211 -11.81 -13.60 -15.69
C GLU A 211 -10.76 -12.49 -15.45
N LYS A 212 -9.54 -12.76 -15.92
CA LYS A 212 -8.35 -11.95 -15.62
C LYS A 212 -8.42 -10.55 -16.25
N ILE A 213 -8.81 -10.45 -17.51
CA ILE A 213 -8.71 -9.20 -18.30
C ILE A 213 -9.74 -8.17 -17.80
N GLU A 214 -10.94 -8.64 -17.49
CA GLU A 214 -12.05 -7.86 -16.97
C GLU A 214 -11.70 -7.38 -15.56
N THR A 215 -11.14 -8.26 -14.72
CA THR A 215 -10.68 -7.88 -13.37
C THR A 215 -9.60 -6.79 -13.44
N GLN A 216 -8.60 -6.94 -14.32
CA GLN A 216 -7.58 -5.90 -14.55
C GLN A 216 -8.21 -4.59 -15.01
N THR A 217 -9.22 -4.64 -15.88
CA THR A 217 -9.91 -3.46 -16.41
C THR A 217 -10.69 -2.73 -15.32
N ILE A 218 -11.40 -3.47 -14.46
CA ILE A 218 -12.11 -2.91 -13.30
C ILE A 218 -11.12 -2.27 -12.33
N LEU A 219 -10.02 -2.95 -12.00
CA LEU A 219 -8.99 -2.40 -11.12
C LEU A 219 -8.40 -1.09 -11.65
N LYS A 220 -8.12 -0.99 -12.96
CA LYS A 220 -7.64 0.25 -13.59
C LYS A 220 -8.64 1.39 -13.43
N LYS A 221 -9.93 1.12 -13.65
CA LYS A 221 -11.00 2.10 -13.46
C LYS A 221 -11.09 2.55 -12.01
N CYS A 222 -11.02 1.62 -11.07
CA CYS A 222 -11.03 1.94 -9.64
C CYS A 222 -9.81 2.81 -9.28
N ILE A 223 -8.59 2.47 -9.70
CA ILE A 223 -7.40 3.32 -9.45
C ILE A 223 -7.59 4.74 -9.95
N ASN A 224 -8.05 4.91 -11.19
CA ASN A 224 -8.28 6.24 -11.73
C ASN A 224 -9.35 7.00 -10.94
N PHE A 225 -10.43 6.33 -10.54
CA PHE A 225 -11.48 6.92 -9.72
C PHE A 225 -10.95 7.38 -8.36
N PHE A 226 -10.20 6.52 -7.65
CA PHE A 226 -9.63 6.85 -6.34
C PHE A 226 -8.55 7.94 -6.43
N TRP A 227 -7.78 7.97 -7.51
CA TRP A 227 -6.83 9.04 -7.77
C TRP A 227 -7.56 10.39 -7.89
N VAL A 228 -8.58 10.49 -8.75
CA VAL A 228 -9.37 11.72 -8.92
C VAL A 228 -10.06 12.13 -7.62
N LEU A 229 -10.66 11.16 -6.91
CA LEU A 229 -11.34 11.41 -5.65
C LEU A 229 -10.37 11.89 -4.55
N GLY A 230 -9.18 11.28 -4.47
CA GLY A 230 -8.13 11.68 -3.53
C GLY A 230 -7.60 13.09 -3.81
N LEU A 231 -7.48 13.47 -5.09
CA LEU A 231 -7.16 14.84 -5.48
C LEU A 231 -8.27 15.81 -5.06
N TYR A 232 -9.54 15.48 -5.33
CA TYR A 232 -10.68 16.32 -4.99
C TYR A 232 -10.75 16.64 -3.49
N PHE A 233 -10.70 15.62 -2.61
CA PHE A 233 -10.79 15.84 -1.16
C PHE A 233 -9.65 16.70 -0.61
N ARG A 234 -8.45 16.60 -1.17
CA ARG A 234 -7.27 17.33 -0.69
C ARG A 234 -7.12 18.73 -1.28
N VAL A 235 -7.77 19.02 -2.40
CA VAL A 235 -7.82 20.38 -2.98
C VAL A 235 -8.90 21.21 -2.29
N VAL A 236 -10.02 20.60 -1.87
CA VAL A 236 -11.18 21.33 -1.32
C VAL A 236 -11.01 21.68 0.17
N SER A 237 -10.27 20.90 0.97
CA SER A 237 -10.20 21.09 2.43
C SER A 237 -9.35 22.28 2.93
N ALA A 238 -9.09 23.30 2.09
CA ALA A 238 -8.37 24.55 2.39
C ALA A 238 -6.92 24.44 2.94
N GLN A 239 -6.46 23.26 3.33
CA GLN A 239 -5.06 22.94 3.62
C GLN A 239 -4.55 22.01 2.53
N LEU A 240 -3.87 22.59 1.54
CA LEU A 240 -3.17 21.80 0.55
C LEU A 240 -2.04 21.07 1.28
N TYR A 241 -2.09 19.74 1.26
CA TYR A 241 -0.94 18.90 1.58
C TYR A 241 -0.40 18.34 0.26
N PRO A 242 0.42 19.10 -0.50
CA PRO A 242 1.03 18.64 -1.76
C PRO A 242 1.70 17.27 -1.63
N CYS A 243 2.20 17.00 -0.42
CA CYS A 243 2.69 15.73 0.07
C CYS A 243 1.76 14.53 -0.19
N GLN A 244 0.52 14.67 0.24
CA GLN A 244 -0.49 13.60 0.19
C GLN A 244 -1.02 13.45 -1.23
N VAL A 245 -1.13 14.55 -1.98
CA VAL A 245 -1.47 14.55 -3.41
C VAL A 245 -0.39 13.81 -4.21
N ALA A 246 0.89 14.09 -3.95
CA ALA A 246 2.03 13.41 -4.59
C ALA A 246 2.06 11.93 -4.24
N LEU A 247 1.79 11.61 -2.98
CA LEU A 247 1.70 10.24 -2.52
C LEU A 247 0.61 9.47 -3.27
N ILE A 248 -0.65 9.92 -3.20
CA ILE A 248 -1.80 9.29 -3.84
C ILE A 248 -1.53 9.08 -5.33
N SER A 249 -0.89 10.05 -5.95
CA SER A 249 -0.49 10.05 -7.34
C SER A 249 0.60 8.99 -7.65
N ALA A 250 1.72 8.98 -6.93
CA ALA A 250 2.80 8.00 -7.10
C ALA A 250 2.30 6.57 -6.86
N ILE A 251 1.47 6.42 -5.84
CA ILE A 251 0.77 5.20 -5.48
C ILE A 251 -0.16 4.70 -6.60
N SER A 252 -0.95 5.59 -7.20
CA SER A 252 -1.86 5.25 -8.29
C SER A 252 -1.09 4.85 -9.55
N ALA A 253 0.02 5.54 -9.83
CA ALA A 253 0.94 5.19 -10.90
C ALA A 253 1.53 3.77 -10.71
N TYR A 254 1.94 3.45 -9.48
CA TYR A 254 2.44 2.12 -9.11
C TYR A 254 1.37 1.05 -9.32
N GLY A 255 0.15 1.28 -8.84
CA GLY A 255 -0.97 0.34 -8.99
C GLY A 255 -1.28 0.04 -10.46
N LEU A 256 -1.33 1.08 -11.32
CA LEU A 256 -1.54 0.90 -12.75
C LEU A 256 -0.42 0.09 -13.41
N HIS A 257 0.84 0.42 -13.10
CA HIS A 257 2.00 -0.33 -13.60
C HIS A 257 1.94 -1.80 -13.19
N ARG A 258 1.54 -2.07 -11.94
CA ARG A 258 1.41 -3.43 -11.41
C ARG A 258 0.33 -4.25 -12.11
N ILE A 259 -0.79 -3.64 -12.46
CA ILE A 259 -1.85 -4.32 -13.22
C ILE A 259 -1.34 -4.73 -14.60
N ASP A 260 -0.54 -3.89 -15.26
CA ASP A 260 -0.05 -4.17 -16.62
C ASP A 260 1.07 -5.23 -16.65
N CYS A 261 1.94 -5.26 -15.64
CA CYS A 261 3.11 -6.14 -15.63
C CYS A 261 2.90 -7.48 -14.87
N ILE A 262 1.88 -7.59 -14.02
CA ILE A 262 1.60 -8.75 -13.12
C ILE A 262 2.88 -9.47 -12.65
N TYR A 263 3.79 -8.71 -12.04
CA TYR A 263 5.02 -9.25 -11.48
C TYR A 263 5.22 -8.73 -10.06
N GLU A 264 5.50 -9.62 -9.10
CA GLU A 264 5.71 -9.26 -7.69
C GLU A 264 7.09 -8.63 -7.45
N ASP A 265 7.26 -7.36 -7.85
CA ASP A 265 8.45 -6.60 -7.43
C ASP A 265 8.21 -5.84 -6.12
N ARG A 266 8.77 -6.37 -5.04
CA ARG A 266 8.72 -5.77 -3.70
C ARG A 266 9.64 -4.55 -3.58
N GLU A 267 10.74 -4.52 -4.32
CA GLU A 267 11.72 -3.44 -4.26
C GLU A 267 11.16 -2.13 -4.82
N PHE A 268 10.38 -2.24 -5.89
CA PHE A 268 9.69 -1.09 -6.47
C PHE A 268 8.63 -0.49 -5.54
N MET A 269 7.85 -1.33 -4.84
CA MET A 269 6.91 -0.84 -3.82
C MET A 269 7.66 -0.13 -2.71
N ILE A 270 8.73 -0.75 -2.20
CA ILE A 270 9.62 -0.14 -1.21
C ILE A 270 10.17 1.21 -1.71
N GLY A 271 10.49 1.36 -3.00
CA GLY A 271 10.91 2.64 -3.60
C GLY A 271 9.84 3.74 -3.57
N VAL A 272 8.59 3.43 -3.93
CA VAL A 272 7.44 4.36 -3.83
C VAL A 272 7.15 4.75 -2.38
N LEU A 273 7.41 3.83 -1.47
CA LEU A 273 7.23 4.00 -0.04
C LEU A 273 8.36 4.84 0.60
N TRP A 274 9.61 4.65 0.18
CA TRP A 274 10.72 5.54 0.52
C TRP A 274 10.52 6.95 -0.05
N PHE A 275 9.91 7.07 -1.24
CA PHE A 275 9.50 8.35 -1.78
C PHE A 275 8.59 9.09 -0.81
N TYR A 276 7.54 8.43 -0.32
CA TYR A 276 6.65 9.03 0.66
C TYR A 276 7.39 9.50 1.91
N LEU A 277 8.25 8.64 2.47
CA LEU A 277 8.99 8.94 3.69
C LEU A 277 9.97 10.13 3.52
N LEU A 278 10.78 10.11 2.46
CA LEU A 278 11.70 11.20 2.13
C LEU A 278 10.95 12.51 1.84
N TRP A 279 9.81 12.43 1.15
CA TRP A 279 9.02 13.59 0.81
C TRP A 279 8.40 14.26 2.05
N ASN A 280 7.91 13.49 3.03
CA ASN A 280 7.46 14.06 4.31
C ASN A 280 8.61 14.71 5.09
N PHE A 281 9.80 14.09 5.09
CA PHE A 281 10.96 14.66 5.77
C PHE A 281 11.38 16.00 5.16
N ILE A 282 11.38 16.08 3.82
CA ILE A 282 11.68 17.31 3.09
C ILE A 282 10.67 18.40 3.42
N LEU A 283 9.40 18.06 3.62
CA LEU A 283 8.37 19.04 3.89
C LEU A 283 8.19 19.43 5.35
N TYR A 284 8.82 18.70 6.28
CA TYR A 284 8.89 19.09 7.68
C TYR A 284 9.90 20.22 7.93
N ILE A 285 10.64 20.63 6.90
CA ILE A 285 11.54 21.78 6.96
C ILE A 285 10.68 23.04 6.81
N ASP A 286 10.65 23.92 7.81
CA ASP A 286 9.80 25.12 7.87
C ASP A 286 9.94 26.06 6.65
N TYR A 287 11.02 25.93 5.88
CA TYR A 287 11.30 26.70 4.65
C TYR A 287 11.74 25.80 3.51
N ILE A 288 10.79 25.11 2.90
CA ILE A 288 11.05 24.26 1.75
C ILE A 288 11.25 25.13 0.53
N THR A 289 12.50 25.21 0.08
CA THR A 289 12.79 25.80 -1.22
C THR A 289 12.57 24.78 -2.33
N ILE A 290 12.35 25.26 -3.57
CA ILE A 290 12.29 24.43 -4.78
C ILE A 290 13.49 23.47 -4.88
N LEU A 291 14.66 23.91 -4.40
CA LEU A 291 15.88 23.11 -4.36
C LEU A 291 15.72 21.85 -3.50
N HIS A 292 15.07 21.92 -2.34
CA HIS A 292 14.86 20.77 -1.46
C HIS A 292 13.93 19.74 -2.12
N ALA A 293 12.86 20.21 -2.76
CA ALA A 293 11.95 19.34 -3.50
C ALA A 293 12.63 18.68 -4.71
N LEU A 294 13.50 19.41 -5.43
CA LEU A 294 14.32 18.86 -6.52
C LEU A 294 15.34 17.84 -6.01
N ILE A 295 16.00 18.08 -4.88
CA ILE A 295 16.92 17.13 -4.24
C ILE A 295 16.16 15.85 -3.86
N GLY A 296 14.96 15.98 -3.28
CA GLY A 296 14.06 14.85 -3.01
C GLY A 296 13.76 14.05 -4.27
N LEU A 297 13.24 14.73 -5.30
CA LEU A 297 12.93 14.14 -6.60
C LEU A 297 14.12 13.43 -7.22
N CYS A 298 15.30 14.02 -7.18
CA CYS A 298 16.54 13.44 -7.71
C CYS A 298 17.01 12.23 -6.89
N ALA A 299 16.95 12.30 -5.56
CA ALA A 299 17.29 11.17 -4.68
C ALA A 299 16.32 9.99 -4.89
N ILE A 300 15.04 10.30 -5.02
CA ILE A 300 13.96 9.35 -5.32
C ILE A 300 14.17 8.72 -6.68
N GLY A 301 14.39 9.55 -7.70
CA GLY A 301 14.70 9.08 -9.06
C GLY A 301 15.88 8.12 -9.01
N LYS A 302 16.96 8.51 -8.33
CA LYS A 302 18.14 7.66 -8.17
C LYS A 302 17.83 6.34 -7.46
N ILE A 303 17.00 6.32 -6.41
CA ILE A 303 16.60 5.07 -5.73
C ILE A 303 15.80 4.18 -6.68
N ILE A 304 14.79 4.74 -7.36
CA ILE A 304 13.94 3.99 -8.30
C ILE A 304 14.77 3.45 -9.47
N PHE A 305 15.67 4.26 -10.04
CA PHE A 305 16.50 3.90 -11.19
C PHE A 305 17.63 2.92 -10.82
N ASN A 306 18.25 3.04 -9.65
CA ASN A 306 19.35 2.16 -9.25
C ASN A 306 18.87 0.80 -8.72
N LYS A 307 17.68 0.71 -8.13
CA LYS A 307 17.15 -0.54 -7.56
C LYS A 307 16.39 -1.40 -8.57
N ASN A 308 15.93 -0.84 -9.70
CA ASN A 308 15.09 -1.58 -10.66
C ASN A 308 15.67 -1.67 -12.09
N PRO A 309 16.93 -2.09 -12.30
CA PRO A 309 17.44 -2.31 -13.66
C PRO A 309 16.67 -3.43 -14.40
N SER A 310 16.12 -4.41 -13.66
CA SER A 310 15.31 -5.51 -14.18
C SER A 310 13.97 -5.06 -14.79
N ILE A 311 13.28 -4.09 -14.17
CA ILE A 311 11.99 -3.57 -14.66
C ILE A 311 12.18 -2.86 -16.01
N ASN A 312 13.29 -2.11 -16.17
CA ASN A 312 13.62 -1.42 -17.42
C ASN A 312 13.83 -2.40 -18.60
N GLN A 313 14.34 -3.60 -18.31
CA GLN A 313 14.64 -4.61 -19.33
C GLN A 313 13.42 -5.43 -19.76
N LEU A 314 12.49 -5.72 -18.85
CA LEU A 314 11.35 -6.60 -19.13
C LEU A 314 10.23 -5.91 -19.92
N ASN A 315 10.03 -4.59 -19.77
CA ASN A 315 8.99 -3.88 -20.53
C ASN A 315 9.28 -2.36 -20.67
N PRO A 316 10.22 -1.94 -21.53
CA PRO A 316 10.72 -0.56 -21.59
C PRO A 316 9.62 0.45 -21.97
N ASN A 317 8.63 0.03 -22.75
CA ASN A 317 7.48 0.88 -23.11
C ASN A 317 6.63 1.23 -21.90
N ILE A 318 6.32 0.25 -21.05
CA ILE A 318 5.51 0.44 -19.85
C ILE A 318 6.28 1.27 -18.82
N TRP A 319 7.58 1.00 -18.67
CA TRP A 319 8.47 1.80 -17.81
C TRP A 319 8.51 3.27 -18.24
N SER A 320 8.61 3.56 -19.54
CA SER A 320 8.58 4.94 -20.04
C SER A 320 7.26 5.66 -19.71
N VAL A 321 6.13 4.94 -19.69
CA VAL A 321 4.81 5.50 -19.35
C VAL A 321 4.75 5.76 -17.85
N PHE A 322 5.25 4.84 -17.03
CA PHE A 322 5.35 5.01 -15.58
C PHE A 322 6.22 6.22 -15.22
N CYS A 323 7.45 6.32 -15.74
CA CYS A 323 8.34 7.44 -15.47
C CYS A 323 7.72 8.78 -15.88
N ARG A 324 7.10 8.85 -17.06
CA ARG A 324 6.37 10.05 -17.48
C ARG A 324 5.25 10.41 -16.51
N LYS A 325 4.41 9.44 -16.15
CA LYS A 325 3.32 9.63 -15.19
C LYS A 325 3.81 10.09 -13.82
N LEU A 326 4.87 9.49 -13.30
CA LEU A 326 5.48 9.88 -12.03
C LEU A 326 6.03 11.30 -12.08
N VAL A 327 6.76 11.67 -13.14
CA VAL A 327 7.25 13.04 -13.35
C VAL A 327 6.09 14.03 -13.42
N HIS A 328 5.04 13.75 -14.20
CA HIS A 328 3.85 14.60 -14.27
C HIS A 328 3.20 14.82 -12.92
N MET A 329 3.07 13.75 -12.15
CA MET A 329 2.44 13.79 -10.84
C MET A 329 3.30 14.56 -9.84
N CYS A 330 4.61 14.34 -9.81
CA CYS A 330 5.52 15.09 -8.95
C CYS A 330 5.59 16.58 -9.34
N VAL A 331 5.65 16.90 -10.63
CA VAL A 331 5.63 18.30 -11.13
C VAL A 331 4.29 18.97 -10.82
N GLY A 332 3.17 18.26 -10.98
CA GLY A 332 1.85 18.77 -10.60
C GLY A 332 1.76 19.06 -9.11
N CYS A 333 2.30 18.17 -8.26
CA CYS A 333 2.31 18.39 -6.81
C CYS A 333 3.26 19.52 -6.41
N LEU A 334 4.40 19.66 -7.10
CA LEU A 334 5.28 20.81 -6.93
C LEU A 334 4.58 22.12 -7.31
N ALA A 335 3.87 22.15 -8.43
CA ALA A 335 3.11 23.30 -8.88
C ALA A 335 2.00 23.68 -7.89
N LEU A 336 1.33 22.68 -7.30
CA LEU A 336 0.34 22.87 -6.23
C LEU A 336 0.96 23.35 -4.91
N SER A 337 2.23 23.04 -4.63
CA SER A 337 2.94 23.50 -3.43
C SER A 337 3.47 24.94 -3.51
N ILE A 338 3.46 25.55 -4.70
CA ILE A 338 3.95 26.91 -4.92
C ILE A 338 2.77 27.89 -4.88
N ASN A 339 2.99 29.11 -4.37
CA ASN A 339 1.98 30.17 -4.30
C ASN A 339 1.17 30.29 -5.62
N PRO A 340 -0.17 30.40 -5.56
CA PRO A 340 -1.05 30.41 -6.74
C PRO A 340 -0.67 31.44 -7.82
N MET A 341 -0.03 32.57 -7.47
CA MET A 341 0.47 33.53 -8.47
C MET A 341 1.54 32.93 -9.39
N THR A 342 2.43 32.08 -8.87
CA THR A 342 3.49 31.42 -9.65
C THR A 342 2.98 30.19 -10.41
N GLY A 343 1.84 29.62 -9.99
CA GLY A 343 1.18 28.49 -10.66
C GLY A 343 0.65 28.81 -12.06
N SER A 344 0.33 30.07 -12.34
CA SER A 344 -0.14 30.53 -13.66
C SER A 344 0.89 30.35 -14.79
N ILE A 345 2.17 30.51 -14.48
CA ILE A 345 3.30 30.27 -15.41
C ILE A 345 3.45 28.77 -15.70
N TYR A 346 3.18 27.90 -14.71
CA TYR A 346 3.21 26.46 -14.87
C TYR A 346 2.00 25.90 -15.63
N CYS A 347 0.81 26.50 -15.50
CA CYS A 347 -0.33 26.13 -16.34
C CYS A 347 -0.01 26.30 -17.83
N CYS A 348 0.76 27.33 -18.21
CA CYS A 348 1.23 27.50 -19.59
C CYS A 348 2.19 26.38 -20.03
N TRP A 349 3.12 25.96 -19.17
CA TRP A 349 4.03 24.84 -19.45
C TRP A 349 3.33 23.47 -19.48
N CYS A 350 2.36 23.24 -18.60
CA CYS A 350 1.52 22.06 -18.64
C CYS A 350 0.65 22.02 -19.90
N GLN A 351 0.19 23.17 -20.40
CA GLN A 351 -0.62 23.25 -21.62
C GLN A 351 0.22 22.92 -22.86
N ASP A 352 1.44 23.44 -23.00
CA ASP A 352 2.34 23.06 -24.10
C ASP A 352 2.70 21.57 -24.07
N TYR A 353 2.85 20.98 -22.87
CA TYR A 353 3.18 19.57 -22.74
C TYR A 353 1.98 18.63 -22.90
N ILE A 354 0.79 19.00 -22.42
CA ILE A 354 -0.48 18.30 -22.69
C ILE A 354 -0.76 18.29 -24.19
N THR A 355 -0.48 19.41 -24.87
CA THR A 355 -0.58 19.50 -26.33
C THR A 355 0.37 18.51 -27.01
N ASN A 356 1.59 18.32 -26.50
CA ASN A 356 2.55 17.32 -26.97
C ASN A 356 2.16 15.86 -26.67
N ILE A 357 1.40 15.59 -25.60
CA ILE A 357 0.87 14.25 -25.29
C ILE A 357 -0.31 13.92 -26.20
N ILE A 358 -1.21 14.87 -26.44
CA ILE A 358 -2.35 14.70 -27.33
C ILE A 358 -1.84 14.51 -28.77
N THR A 359 -0.89 15.32 -29.24
CA THR A 359 -0.30 15.11 -30.56
C THR A 359 0.48 13.79 -30.65
N SER A 360 1.32 13.42 -29.67
CA SER A 360 2.07 12.15 -29.76
C SER A 360 1.20 10.89 -29.67
N SER A 361 0.07 10.93 -28.94
CA SER A 361 -0.89 9.83 -28.91
C SER A 361 -1.74 9.75 -30.19
N ILE A 362 -2.13 10.90 -30.77
CA ILE A 362 -2.78 10.98 -32.09
C ILE A 362 -1.84 10.47 -33.20
N PHE A 363 -0.55 10.84 -33.16
CA PHE A 363 0.44 10.38 -34.12
C PHE A 363 0.67 8.85 -34.05
N ARG A 364 0.80 8.28 -32.84
CA ARG A 364 0.93 6.81 -32.68
C ARG A 364 -0.34 6.05 -33.08
N HIS A 365 -1.52 6.65 -32.91
CA HIS A 365 -2.77 6.03 -33.36
C HIS A 365 -2.88 6.05 -34.89
N ARG A 366 -2.43 7.13 -35.55
CA ARG A 366 -2.29 7.19 -37.02
C ARG A 366 -1.25 6.20 -37.55
N GLU A 367 -0.12 6.01 -36.88
CA GLU A 367 0.93 5.06 -37.28
C GLU A 367 0.45 3.59 -37.19
N LYS A 368 -0.24 3.24 -36.10
CA LYS A 368 -0.84 1.91 -35.93
C LYS A 368 -1.96 1.63 -36.94
N ASN A 369 -2.73 2.64 -37.33
CA ASN A 369 -3.81 2.47 -38.30
C ASN A 369 -3.30 2.54 -39.76
N GLY A 370 -2.24 3.31 -40.04
CA GLY A 370 -1.54 3.31 -41.33
C GLY A 370 -0.88 1.98 -41.64
N ASN A 371 -0.24 1.34 -40.66
CA ASN A 371 0.32 -0.01 -40.81
C ASN A 371 -0.74 -1.11 -40.95
N LYS A 372 -1.97 -0.88 -40.49
CA LYS A 372 -3.09 -1.78 -40.80
C LYS A 372 -3.58 -1.62 -42.24
N PHE A 373 -3.50 -0.42 -42.82
CA PHE A 373 -3.97 -0.15 -44.18
C PHE A 373 -3.04 -0.74 -45.24
N ASN A 374 -1.72 -0.68 -45.02
CA ASN A 374 -0.74 -1.29 -45.93
C ASN A 374 -0.80 -2.83 -45.94
N LYS A 375 -1.31 -3.45 -44.87
CA LYS A 375 -1.46 -4.91 -44.77
C LYS A 375 -2.69 -5.47 -45.52
N TYR A 376 -3.51 -4.60 -46.11
CA TYR A 376 -4.61 -4.97 -47.01
C TYR A 376 -4.31 -4.64 -48.48
N LEU A 377 -3.12 -4.11 -48.77
CA LEU A 377 -2.64 -3.75 -50.11
C LEU A 377 -1.43 -4.57 -50.58
N GLU A 378 -0.95 -5.50 -49.74
CA GLU A 378 -0.10 -6.64 -50.07
C GLU A 378 -0.93 -7.92 -49.95
#